data_AF-X1RAK7-F1
#
_entry.id   AF-X1RAK7-F1
#
_cell.length_a   1.000
_cell.length_b   1.000
_cell.length_c   1.000
_cell.angle_alpha   90.00
_cell.angle_beta   90.00
_cell.angle_gamma   90.00
#
_symmetry.space_group_name_H-M   'P 1'
#
loop_
_entity.id
_entity.type
_entity.pdbx_description
1 polymer ?
#
loop_
_entity_poly.entity_id
_entity_poly.type
_entity_poly.pdbx_seq_one_letter_code
_entity_poly.pdbx_strand_id
1 'polypeptide(L)'
;MKNFINEDKIFDILEEAQSPAHQSVDTIINKSLELKGLNPVEAAVLLNCEEKVTLNRVFEAAKHIKETIYGNRLVLFAPLYLSDRCVNNCLYCGFRRENLNAGTGL
;
A
#
# COMPACT_ATOMS: atom_id res chain seq x y z
N MET A 1 -23.62 -7.75 -2.99
CA MET A 1 -22.64 -6.78 -2.48
C MET A 1 -22.59 -5.62 -3.45
N LYS A 2 -22.77 -4.37 -3.00
CA LYS A 2 -22.73 -3.21 -3.90
C LYS A 2 -21.27 -2.88 -4.17
N ASN A 3 -20.88 -2.73 -5.44
CA ASN A 3 -19.51 -2.37 -5.79
C ASN A 3 -19.22 -0.94 -5.31
N PHE A 4 -18.25 -0.80 -4.41
CA PHE A 4 -17.81 0.50 -3.86
C PHE A 4 -16.51 0.99 -4.52
N ILE A 5 -15.89 0.16 -5.39
CA ILE A 5 -14.74 0.53 -6.19
C ILE A 5 -15.26 1.15 -7.49
N ASN A 6 -15.05 2.46 -7.62
CA ASN A 6 -15.33 3.22 -8.82
C ASN A 6 -14.00 3.57 -9.48
N GLU A 7 -13.73 2.97 -10.63
CA GLU A 7 -12.47 3.08 -11.37
C GLU A 7 -12.24 4.51 -11.89
N ASP A 8 -13.23 5.10 -12.56
CA ASP A 8 -13.15 6.48 -13.06
C ASP A 8 -12.78 7.46 -11.95
N LYS A 9 -13.46 7.34 -10.81
CA LYS A 9 -13.18 8.17 -9.63
C LYS A 9 -11.76 7.99 -9.10
N ILE A 10 -11.20 6.78 -9.15
CA ILE A 10 -9.83 6.54 -8.70
C ILE A 10 -8.85 7.24 -9.64
N PHE A 11 -9.06 7.15 -10.95
CA PHE A 11 -8.23 7.83 -11.93
C PHE A 11 -8.32 9.35 -11.80
N ASP A 12 -9.52 9.90 -11.62
CA ASP A 12 -9.72 11.33 -11.37
C ASP A 12 -8.91 11.80 -10.15
N ILE A 13 -8.98 11.06 -9.03
CA ILE A 13 -8.24 11.38 -7.80
C ILE A 13 -6.73 11.34 -8.03
N LEU A 14 -6.22 10.36 -8.80
CA LEU A 14 -4.79 10.23 -9.07
C LEU A 14 -4.30 11.35 -9.99
N GLU A 15 -5.10 11.76 -10.97
CA GLU A 15 -4.78 12.85 -11.89
C GLU A 15 -4.81 14.21 -11.17
N GLU A 16 -5.83 14.47 -10.36
CA GLU A 16 -5.94 15.70 -9.54
C GLU A 16 -4.80 15.83 -8.52
N ALA A 17 -4.26 14.70 -8.04
CA ALA A 17 -3.19 14.67 -7.05
C ALA A 17 -1.78 14.81 -7.65
N GLN A 18 -1.63 14.96 -8.96
CA GLN A 18 -0.33 15.12 -9.59
C GLN A 18 0.37 16.41 -9.15
N SER A 19 1.70 16.36 -9.05
CA SER A 19 2.55 17.50 -8.67
C SER A 19 2.02 18.28 -7.44
N PRO A 20 1.83 17.59 -6.30
CA PRO A 20 1.16 18.18 -5.16
C PRO A 20 1.96 19.37 -4.59
N ALA A 21 1.24 20.42 -4.18
CA ALA A 21 1.87 21.55 -3.52
C ALA A 21 2.42 21.15 -2.15
N HIS A 22 3.62 21.64 -1.79
CA HIS A 22 4.23 21.35 -0.49
C HIS A 22 3.29 21.65 0.69
N GLN A 23 2.52 22.74 0.63
CA GLN A 23 1.57 23.11 1.68
C GLN A 23 0.45 22.07 1.88
N SER A 24 -0.05 21.46 0.79
CA SER A 24 -1.06 20.41 0.90
C SER A 24 -0.48 19.14 1.54
N VAL A 25 0.76 18.77 1.18
CA VAL A 25 1.43 17.60 1.74
C VAL A 25 1.64 17.76 3.24
N ASP A 26 2.11 18.93 3.67
CA ASP A 26 2.35 19.24 5.08
C ASP A 26 1.08 19.15 5.92
N THR A 27 -0.02 19.67 5.37
CA THR A 27 -1.33 19.61 6.01
C THR A 27 -1.77 18.16 6.23
N ILE A 28 -1.58 17.30 5.21
CA ILE A 28 -1.95 15.89 5.27
C ILE A 28 -1.05 15.12 6.24
N ILE A 29 0.26 15.38 6.24
CA ILE A 29 1.20 14.78 7.19
C ILE A 29 0.80 15.14 8.62
N ASN A 30 0.53 16.43 8.90
CA ASN A 30 0.10 16.86 10.24
C ASN A 30 -1.22 16.21 10.66
N LYS A 31 -2.21 16.11 9.76
CA LYS A 31 -3.46 15.40 10.02
C LYS A 31 -3.22 13.92 10.35
N SER A 32 -2.29 13.25 9.66
CA SER A 32 -2.00 11.83 9.90
C SER A 32 -1.53 11.54 11.33
N LEU A 33 -0.86 12.52 11.96
CA LEU A 33 -0.39 12.44 13.35
C LEU A 33 -1.52 12.48 14.38
N GLU A 34 -2.75 12.87 13.99
CA GLU A 34 -3.94 12.76 14.85
C GLU A 34 -4.46 11.32 15.00
N LEU A 35 -3.89 10.35 14.26
CA LEU A 35 -4.22 8.92 14.33
C LEU A 35 -5.67 8.59 13.93
N LYS A 36 -6.31 9.43 13.11
CA LYS A 36 -7.68 9.23 12.60
C LYS A 36 -7.75 8.68 11.16
N GLY A 37 -6.60 8.34 10.58
CA GLY A 37 -6.48 7.85 9.21
C GLY A 37 -6.57 8.95 8.14
N LEU A 38 -6.30 8.55 6.90
CA LEU A 38 -6.38 9.39 5.70
C LEU A 38 -7.51 8.88 4.80
N ASN A 39 -8.14 9.80 4.09
CA ASN A 39 -9.07 9.42 3.01
C ASN A 39 -8.30 9.12 1.69
N PRO A 40 -8.94 8.51 0.68
CA PRO A 40 -8.26 8.17 -0.58
C PRO A 40 -7.64 9.35 -1.33
N VAL A 41 -8.23 10.54 -1.26
CA VAL A 41 -7.70 11.75 -1.92
C VAL A 41 -6.41 12.19 -1.25
N GLU A 42 -6.40 12.22 0.08
CA GLU A 42 -5.21 12.55 0.88
C GLU A 42 -4.09 11.52 0.66
N ALA A 43 -4.44 10.24 0.56
CA ALA A 43 -3.48 9.19 0.24
C ALA A 43 -2.89 9.36 -1.17
N ALA A 44 -3.70 9.71 -2.17
CA ALA A 44 -3.24 9.95 -3.54
C ALA A 44 -2.25 11.12 -3.63
N VAL A 45 -2.47 12.18 -2.85
CA VAL A 45 -1.51 13.30 -2.75
C VAL A 45 -0.15 12.80 -2.24
N LEU A 46 -0.11 12.00 -1.17
CA LEU A 46 1.15 11.46 -0.66
C LEU A 46 1.82 10.45 -1.60
N LEU A 47 1.03 9.67 -2.35
CA LEU A 47 1.53 8.70 -3.33
C LEU A 47 2.23 9.37 -4.52
N ASN A 48 1.83 10.59 -4.89
CA ASN A 48 2.42 11.38 -5.97
C ASN A 48 3.60 12.27 -5.52
N CYS A 49 4.05 12.16 -4.27
CA CYS A 49 5.23 12.88 -3.80
C CYS A 49 6.53 12.21 -4.28
N GLU A 50 7.35 12.92 -5.06
CA GLU A 50 8.64 12.40 -5.55
C GLU A 50 9.86 13.06 -4.91
N GLU A 51 9.69 14.26 -4.35
CA GLU A 51 10.79 15.02 -3.78
C GLU A 51 11.32 14.34 -2.50
N LYS A 52 12.62 14.09 -2.45
CA LYS A 52 13.29 13.40 -1.34
C LYS A 52 13.01 14.02 0.04
N VAL A 53 12.98 15.35 0.13
CA VAL A 53 12.73 16.07 1.38
C VAL A 53 11.31 15.76 1.88
N THR A 54 10.33 15.86 0.98
CA THR A 54 8.94 15.51 1.26
C THR A 54 8.78 14.04 1.66
N LEU A 55 9.39 13.11 0.92
CA LEU A 55 9.36 11.67 1.24
C LEU A 55 9.94 11.36 2.62
N ASN A 56 11.05 11.99 3.00
CA ASN A 56 11.63 11.81 4.33
C ASN A 56 10.65 12.20 5.45
N ARG A 57 9.89 13.29 5.26
CA ARG A 57 8.87 13.70 6.23
C ARG A 57 7.71 12.71 6.34
N VAL A 58 7.31 12.09 5.22
CA VAL A 58 6.33 11.00 5.22
C VAL A 58 6.87 9.81 6.04
N PHE A 59 8.13 9.44 5.84
CA PHE A 59 8.76 8.35 6.59
C PHE A 59 8.90 8.65 8.09
N GLU A 60 9.23 9.89 8.45
CA GLU A 60 9.29 10.34 9.85
C GLU A 60 7.91 10.27 10.52
N ALA A 61 6.87 10.76 9.85
CA ALA A 61 5.51 10.67 10.35
C ALA A 61 5.04 9.22 10.49
N ALA A 62 5.31 8.37 9.49
CA ALA A 62 4.99 6.94 9.55
C ALA A 62 5.70 6.23 10.71
N LYS A 63 6.97 6.56 10.96
CA LYS A 63 7.74 6.06 12.11
C LYS A 63 7.11 6.51 13.43
N HIS A 64 6.77 7.79 13.56
CA HIS A 64 6.12 8.32 14.77
C HIS A 64 4.78 7.61 15.04
N ILE A 65 3.94 7.46 14.02
CA ILE A 65 2.66 6.74 14.12
C ILE A 65 2.91 5.27 14.54
N LYS A 66 3.89 4.60 13.93
CA LYS A 66 4.26 3.22 14.29
C LYS A 66 4.69 3.12 15.75
N GLU A 67 5.54 4.01 16.22
CA GLU A 67 6.03 4.01 17.61
C GLU A 67 4.93 4.35 18.60
N THR A 68 4.04 5.29 18.27
CA THR A 68 2.91 5.67 19.12
C THR A 68 1.89 4.54 19.29
N ILE A 69 1.56 3.81 18.21
CA ILE A 69 0.56 2.72 18.27
C ILE A 69 1.20 1.38 18.67
N TYR A 70 2.32 1.02 18.03
CA TYR A 70 2.92 -0.31 18.14
C TYR A 70 4.20 -0.34 18.99
N GLY A 71 4.76 0.81 19.36
CA GLY A 71 6.05 0.89 20.05
C GLY A 71 7.16 0.19 19.26
N ASN A 72 8.12 -0.40 19.97
CA ASN A 72 9.21 -1.18 19.38
C ASN A 72 8.85 -2.66 19.15
N ARG A 73 7.57 -3.04 19.26
CA ARG A 73 7.14 -4.43 19.13
C ARG A 73 7.23 -4.88 17.66
N LEU A 74 7.75 -6.09 17.45
CA LEU A 74 7.75 -6.80 16.17
C LEU A 74 7.10 -8.16 16.40
N VAL A 75 6.04 -8.45 15.66
CA VAL A 75 5.36 -9.75 15.69
C VAL A 75 6.04 -10.68 14.69
N LEU A 76 6.42 -11.88 15.13
CA LEU A 76 7.08 -12.89 14.30
C LEU A 76 6.08 -14.01 13.96
N PHE A 77 6.09 -14.45 12.70
CA PHE A 77 5.32 -15.60 12.24
C PHE A 77 6.11 -16.37 11.16
N ALA A 78 5.81 -17.66 11.01
CA ALA A 78 6.39 -18.52 9.98
C ALA A 78 5.27 -19.09 9.11
N PRO A 79 5.26 -18.86 7.78
CA PRO A 79 4.28 -19.48 6.90
C PRO A 79 4.60 -20.96 6.69
N LEU A 80 3.56 -21.79 6.66
CA LEU A 80 3.64 -23.21 6.30
C LEU A 80 2.78 -23.47 5.06
N TYR A 81 3.43 -23.68 3.91
CA TYR A 81 2.77 -24.09 2.69
C TYR A 81 2.61 -25.60 2.67
N LEU A 82 1.36 -26.08 2.76
CA LEU A 82 1.05 -27.53 2.74
C LEU A 82 0.92 -28.08 1.31
N SER A 83 0.61 -27.23 0.34
CA SER A 83 0.49 -27.59 -1.07
C SER A 83 0.73 -26.37 -1.96
N ASP A 84 1.32 -26.62 -3.12
CA ASP A 84 1.51 -25.68 -4.22
C ASP A 84 0.58 -25.97 -5.42
N ARG A 85 -0.25 -27.02 -5.34
CA ARG A 85 -1.19 -27.39 -6.40
C ARG A 85 -2.28 -26.32 -6.51
N CYS A 86 -2.34 -25.63 -7.64
CA CYS A 86 -3.35 -24.60 -7.91
C CYS A 86 -4.03 -24.83 -9.26
N VAL A 87 -5.36 -24.63 -9.32
CA VAL A 87 -6.15 -24.71 -10.55
C VAL A 87 -6.11 -23.41 -11.37
N ASN A 88 -5.74 -22.30 -10.73
CA ASN A 88 -5.69 -20.98 -11.33
C ASN A 88 -4.41 -20.76 -12.15
N ASN A 89 -4.43 -19.74 -13.00
CA ASN A 89 -3.31 -19.39 -13.87
C ASN A 89 -2.85 -17.94 -13.69
N CYS A 90 -2.72 -17.49 -12.44
CA CYS A 90 -2.37 -16.10 -12.13
C CYS A 90 -0.99 -15.74 -12.72
N LEU A 91 -0.93 -14.69 -13.55
CA LEU A 91 0.28 -14.31 -14.28
C LEU A 91 1.47 -13.96 -13.37
N TYR A 92 1.19 -13.52 -12.14
CA TYR A 92 2.18 -13.14 -11.14
C TYR A 92 2.59 -14.28 -10.18
N CYS A 93 1.97 -15.46 -10.27
CA CYS A 93 2.14 -16.52 -9.28
C CYS A 93 2.95 -17.70 -9.82
N GLY A 94 3.97 -18.13 -9.07
CA GLY A 94 4.78 -19.31 -9.40
C GLY A 94 4.02 -20.64 -9.31
N PHE A 95 2.94 -20.73 -8.52
CA PHE A 95 2.10 -21.94 -8.42
C PHE A 95 1.01 -22.03 -9.49
N ARG A 96 1.03 -21.12 -10.48
CA ARG A 96 0.06 -21.16 -11.58
C ARG A 96 0.10 -22.52 -12.28
N ARG A 97 -1.07 -23.01 -12.68
CA ARG A 97 -1.25 -24.36 -13.27
C ARG A 97 -0.32 -24.65 -14.46
N GLU A 98 -0.01 -23.65 -15.29
CA GLU A 98 0.86 -23.82 -16.47
C GLU A 98 2.36 -23.81 -16.14
N ASN A 99 2.75 -23.57 -14.88
CA ASN A 99 4.14 -23.67 -14.49
C ASN A 99 4.52 -25.13 -14.21
N LEU A 100 4.89 -25.85 -15.26
CA LEU A 100 5.23 -27.28 -15.23
C LEU A 100 6.64 -27.57 -14.67
N ASN A 101 7.43 -26.54 -14.40
CA ASN A 101 8.81 -26.68 -13.89
C ASN A 101 8.88 -26.87 -12.37
N ALA A 102 7.75 -26.73 -11.67
CA ALA A 102 7.69 -26.85 -10.22
C ALA A 102 7.57 -28.31 -9.75
N GLY A 103 8.47 -29.20 -10.19
CA GLY A 103 8.72 -30.54 -9.61
C GLY A 103 7.53 -31.52 -9.45
N THR A 104 6.32 -31.12 -9.82
CA THR A 104 5.06 -31.84 -9.63
C THR A 104 4.67 -32.50 -10.95
N GLY A 105 5.66 -33.17 -11.56
CA GLY A 105 5.41 -34.12 -12.63
C GLY A 105 4.84 -35.41 -12.04
N LEU A 106 3.51 -35.47 -11.93
CA LEU A 106 2.72 -36.69 -12.07
C LEU A 106 1.86 -36.54 -13.32
#